data_AF-A0A924XDS0-F1
#
_entry.id   AF-A0A924XDS0-F1
#
_cell.length_a   1.000
_cell.length_b   1.000
_cell.length_c   1.000
_cell.angle_alpha   90.00
_cell.angle_beta   90.00
_cell.angle_gamma   90.00
#
_symmetry.space_group_name_H-M   'P 1'
#
loop_
_entity.id
_entity.type
_entity.pdbx_description
1 polymer ?
#
loop_
_entity_poly.entity_id
_entity_poly.type
_entity_poly.pdbx_seq_one_letter_code
_entity_poly.pdbx_strand_id
1 'polypeptide(L)'
;PLGVGFGNYSAIIGRYYDTVRPDFTVRTYPHSMVLAAWAETGPIGMTAYIGLWAVFAAACGGVLWRKDGEASGRAAAGGGLFLVTALGIVGSTHDLLYHNAVALAFAAGIGAVLALIDRPVSG
;
A
#
# COMPACT_ATOMS: atom_id res chain seq x y z
N PRO A 1 -15.62 6.97 -14.30
CA PRO A 1 -15.97 8.06 -13.36
C PRO A 1 -14.70 8.70 -12.78
N LEU A 2 -14.65 10.02 -12.69
CA LEU A 2 -13.68 10.69 -11.82
C LEU A 2 -14.07 10.35 -10.38
N GLY A 3 -13.10 10.02 -9.53
CA GLY A 3 -13.38 9.71 -8.12
C GLY A 3 -14.04 10.88 -7.40
N VAL A 4 -14.59 10.63 -6.23
CA VAL A 4 -15.38 11.62 -5.47
C VAL A 4 -14.55 12.69 -4.75
N GLY A 5 -13.22 12.61 -4.84
CA GLY A 5 -12.29 13.44 -4.09
C GLY A 5 -11.92 12.79 -2.75
N PHE A 6 -10.67 13.01 -2.33
CA PHE A 6 -10.12 12.44 -1.10
C PHE A 6 -10.88 12.94 0.14
N GLY A 7 -11.30 12.01 1.00
CA GLY A 7 -12.08 12.27 2.21
C GLY A 7 -13.57 12.48 1.99
N ASN A 8 -14.05 12.56 0.74
CA ASN A 8 -15.45 12.82 0.44
C ASN A 8 -16.34 11.57 0.45
N TYR A 9 -15.74 10.38 0.46
CA TYR A 9 -16.49 9.12 0.37
C TYR A 9 -17.55 8.99 1.46
N SER A 10 -17.17 9.20 2.73
CA SER A 10 -18.05 9.07 3.89
C SER A 10 -19.22 10.06 3.87
N ALA A 11 -19.00 11.27 3.35
CA ALA A 11 -20.04 12.29 3.21
C ALA A 11 -21.08 11.91 2.14
N ILE A 12 -20.63 11.33 1.03
CA ILE A 12 -21.50 10.94 -0.09
C ILE A 12 -22.31 9.70 0.26
N ILE A 13 -21.68 8.67 0.82
CA ILE A 13 -22.37 7.44 1.23
C ILE A 13 -23.27 7.67 2.46
N GLY A 14 -22.99 8.67 3.30
CA GLY A 14 -23.85 9.03 4.43
C GLY A 14 -25.32 9.21 4.04
N ARG A 15 -25.58 9.90 2.92
CA ARG A 15 -26.96 10.11 2.42
C ARG A 15 -27.68 8.81 2.07
N TYR A 16 -26.96 7.83 1.53
CA TYR A 16 -27.54 6.52 1.22
C TYR A 16 -27.99 5.81 2.50
N TYR A 17 -27.13 5.77 3.52
CA TYR A 17 -27.49 5.17 4.81
C TYR A 17 -28.66 5.91 5.47
N ASP A 18 -28.65 7.24 5.45
CA ASP A 18 -29.73 8.05 6.01
C ASP A 18 -31.09 7.78 5.33
N THR A 19 -31.09 7.32 4.07
CA THR A 19 -32.32 7.03 3.31
C THR A 19 -32.76 5.57 3.38
N VAL A 20 -31.82 4.62 3.29
CA VAL A 20 -32.12 3.19 3.12
C VAL A 20 -32.07 2.42 4.44
N ARG A 21 -31.20 2.83 5.36
CA ARG A 21 -30.99 2.21 6.69
C ARG A 21 -30.67 3.28 7.74
N PRO A 22 -31.63 4.16 8.07
CA PRO A 22 -31.40 5.24 9.04
C PRO A 22 -31.10 4.74 10.45
N ASP A 23 -31.40 3.47 10.75
CA ASP A 23 -31.04 2.77 11.99
C ASP A 23 -29.54 2.38 12.05
N PHE A 24 -28.84 2.38 10.91
CA PHE A 24 -27.44 2.03 10.82
C PHE A 24 -26.55 3.25 11.10
N THR A 25 -26.12 3.41 12.34
CA THR A 25 -25.33 4.58 12.80
C THR A 25 -23.86 4.55 12.34
N VAL A 26 -23.40 3.45 11.75
CA VAL A 26 -22.01 3.23 11.40
C VAL A 26 -21.75 3.68 9.96
N ARG A 27 -21.19 4.88 9.80
CA ARG A 27 -20.76 5.40 8.49
C ARG A 27 -19.31 5.02 8.23
N THR A 28 -19.07 3.78 7.81
CA THR A 28 -17.70 3.27 7.62
C THR A 28 -17.11 3.65 6.27
N TYR A 29 -15.80 3.87 6.29
CA TYR A 29 -14.96 3.94 5.10
C TYR A 29 -14.85 2.55 4.44
N PRO A 30 -14.53 2.46 3.13
CA PRO A 30 -14.24 1.18 2.50
C PRO A 30 -13.02 0.58 3.16
N HIS A 31 -13.16 -0.60 3.78
CA HIS A 31 -12.06 -1.34 4.43
C HIS A 31 -11.11 -2.00 3.42
N SER A 32 -11.03 -1.44 2.22
CA SER A 32 -10.23 -1.92 1.12
C SER A 32 -9.60 -0.70 0.47
N MET A 33 -8.28 -0.61 0.54
CA MET A 33 -7.52 0.49 -0.03
C MET A 33 -7.69 0.59 -1.55
N VAL A 34 -7.95 -0.52 -2.24
CA VAL A 34 -8.25 -0.54 -3.67
C VAL A 34 -9.60 0.12 -3.94
N LEU A 35 -10.62 -0.21 -3.16
CA LEU A 35 -11.94 0.37 -3.29
C LEU A 35 -11.93 1.86 -2.89
N ALA A 36 -11.21 2.22 -1.84
CA ALA A 36 -11.00 3.61 -1.43
C ALA A 36 -10.28 4.40 -2.52
N ALA A 37 -9.16 3.90 -3.06
CA ALA A 37 -8.44 4.55 -4.15
C ALA A 37 -9.35 4.76 -5.36
N TRP A 38 -10.10 3.73 -5.78
CA TRP A 38 -11.03 3.87 -6.89
C TRP A 38 -12.16 4.86 -6.62
N ALA A 39 -12.81 4.77 -5.45
CA ALA A 39 -13.94 5.60 -5.12
C ALA A 39 -13.53 7.08 -5.04
N GLU A 40 -12.36 7.38 -4.47
CA GLU A 40 -11.93 8.76 -4.21
C GLU A 40 -11.17 9.40 -5.35
N THR A 41 -10.37 8.63 -6.06
CA THR A 41 -9.46 9.16 -7.10
C THR A 41 -9.78 8.62 -8.50
N GLY A 42 -10.76 7.72 -8.60
CA GLY A 42 -11.16 7.09 -9.85
C GLY A 42 -10.16 6.03 -10.32
N PRO A 43 -10.32 5.57 -11.58
CA PRO A 43 -9.42 4.58 -12.18
C PRO A 43 -7.95 5.01 -12.17
N ILE A 44 -7.66 6.31 -12.28
CA ILE A 44 -6.28 6.82 -12.33
C ILE A 44 -5.56 6.57 -11.01
N GLY A 45 -6.11 7.02 -9.88
CA GLY A 45 -5.42 6.82 -8.61
C GLY A 45 -5.53 5.37 -8.09
N MET A 46 -6.55 4.60 -8.49
CA MET A 46 -6.51 3.13 -8.32
C MET A 46 -5.32 2.51 -9.07
N THR A 47 -5.11 2.89 -10.33
CA THR A 47 -3.98 2.40 -11.13
C THR A 47 -2.64 2.87 -10.57
N ALA A 48 -2.55 4.11 -10.06
CA ALA A 48 -1.37 4.61 -9.38
C ALA A 48 -1.07 3.83 -8.09
N TYR A 49 -2.10 3.52 -7.29
CA TYR A 49 -1.97 2.69 -6.09
C TYR A 49 -1.45 1.30 -6.42
N ILE A 50 -2.04 0.61 -7.41
CA ILE A 50 -1.56 -0.71 -7.85
C ILE A 50 -0.15 -0.62 -8.44
N GLY A 51 0.12 0.41 -9.24
CA GLY A 51 1.42 0.67 -9.86
C GLY A 51 2.53 0.84 -8.84
N LEU A 52 2.26 1.52 -7.72
CA LEU A 52 3.22 1.67 -6.62
C LEU A 52 3.69 0.31 -6.09
N TRP A 53 2.78 -0.60 -5.80
CA TRP A 53 3.11 -1.95 -5.32
C TRP A 53 3.86 -2.76 -6.39
N ALA A 54 3.45 -2.65 -7.65
CA ALA A 54 4.12 -3.31 -8.76
C ALA A 54 5.58 -2.81 -8.91
N VAL A 55 5.83 -1.51 -8.76
CA VAL A 55 7.18 -0.94 -8.80
C VAL A 55 8.05 -1.48 -7.66
N PHE A 56 7.53 -1.54 -6.43
CA PHE A 56 8.29 -2.10 -5.31
C PHE A 56 8.58 -3.60 -5.48
N ALA A 57 7.60 -4.38 -5.94
CA ALA A 57 7.78 -5.79 -6.22
C ALA A 57 8.80 -6.01 -7.35
N ALA A 58 8.74 -5.21 -8.42
CA ALA A 58 9.68 -5.27 -9.53
C ALA A 58 11.11 -4.89 -9.10
N ALA A 59 11.28 -3.88 -8.25
CA ALA A 59 12.58 -3.50 -7.71
C ALA A 59 13.20 -4.64 -6.88
N CYS A 60 12.42 -5.25 -5.97
CA CYS A 60 12.88 -6.38 -5.17
C CYS A 60 13.17 -7.62 -6.05
N GLY A 61 12.26 -7.95 -6.97
CA GLY A 61 12.43 -9.06 -7.90
C GLY A 61 13.65 -8.89 -8.81
N GLY A 62 13.90 -7.66 -9.28
CA GLY A 62 15.08 -7.31 -10.06
C GLY A 62 16.38 -7.60 -9.31
N VAL A 63 16.47 -7.24 -8.03
CA VAL A 63 17.64 -7.58 -7.19
C VAL A 63 17.78 -9.10 -7.01
N LEU A 64 16.68 -9.81 -6.78
CA LEU A 64 16.68 -11.27 -6.59
C LEU A 64 17.04 -12.06 -7.86
N TRP A 65 16.76 -11.51 -9.05
CA TRP A 65 17.08 -12.13 -10.34
C TRP A 65 18.53 -11.96 -10.78
N ARG A 66 19.30 -11.06 -10.15
CA ARG A 66 20.73 -10.89 -10.47
C ARG A 66 21.52 -12.08 -9.94
N LYS A 67 22.30 -12.71 -10.81
CA LYS A 67 23.15 -13.86 -10.46
C LYS A 67 24.33 -13.49 -9.55
N ASP A 68 24.75 -12.22 -9.60
CA ASP A 68 25.99 -11.73 -8.98
C ASP A 68 25.70 -10.86 -7.73
N GLY A 69 24.51 -10.98 -7.16
CA GLY A 69 24.09 -10.17 -6.02
C GLY A 69 24.68 -10.64 -4.69
N GLU A 70 25.18 -9.70 -3.88
CA GLU A 70 25.61 -9.97 -2.51
C GLU A 70 24.49 -10.62 -1.68
N ALA A 71 24.85 -11.55 -0.80
CA ALA A 71 23.90 -12.28 0.04
C ALA A 71 23.04 -11.34 0.91
N SER A 72 23.63 -10.25 1.39
CA SER A 72 22.97 -9.16 2.14
C SER A 72 21.88 -8.47 1.31
N GLY A 73 22.20 -8.05 0.08
CA GLY A 73 21.26 -7.40 -0.83
C GLY A 73 20.10 -8.33 -1.24
N ARG A 74 20.39 -9.61 -1.43
CA ARG A 74 19.35 -10.62 -1.72
C ARG A 74 18.44 -10.87 -0.51
N ALA A 75 18.99 -10.93 0.70
CA ALA A 75 18.19 -11.04 1.92
C ALA A 75 17.28 -9.82 2.12
N ALA A 76 17.82 -8.61 1.89
CA ALA A 76 17.06 -7.36 1.93
C ALA A 76 15.89 -7.36 0.94
N ALA A 77 16.16 -7.72 -0.31
CA ALA A 77 15.15 -7.79 -1.37
C ALA A 77 14.09 -8.86 -1.08
N GLY A 78 14.48 -10.01 -0.52
CA GLY A 78 13.53 -11.03 -0.06
C GLY A 78 12.62 -10.53 1.06
N GLY A 79 13.18 -9.85 2.07
CA GLY A 79 12.41 -9.22 3.14
C GLY A 79 11.48 -8.10 2.64
N GLY A 80 11.96 -7.27 1.72
CA GLY A 80 11.17 -6.23 1.07
C GLY A 80 9.98 -6.79 0.27
N LEU A 81 10.20 -7.85 -0.51
CA LEU A 81 9.13 -8.51 -1.27
C LEU A 81 8.11 -9.18 -0.35
N PHE A 82 8.55 -9.79 0.75
CA PHE A 82 7.66 -10.31 1.78
C PHE A 82 6.80 -9.20 2.38
N LEU A 83 7.38 -8.06 2.74
CA LEU A 83 6.64 -6.91 3.29
C LEU A 83 5.64 -6.32 2.29
N VAL A 84 6.04 -6.13 1.03
CA VAL A 84 5.13 -5.68 -0.05
C VAL A 84 3.94 -6.63 -0.19
N THR A 85 4.17 -7.94 -0.16
CA THR A 85 3.12 -8.95 -0.27
C THR A 85 2.20 -8.92 0.95
N ALA A 86 2.76 -8.93 2.15
CA ALA A 86 2.01 -8.88 3.40
C ALA A 86 1.15 -7.62 3.47
N LEU A 87 1.68 -6.47 3.10
CA LEU A 87 0.97 -5.20 3.11
C LEU A 87 -0.08 -5.11 2.01
N GLY A 88 0.17 -5.66 0.82
CA GLY A 88 -0.86 -5.78 -0.22
C GLY A 88 -2.07 -6.60 0.25
N ILE A 89 -1.82 -7.71 0.96
CA ILE A 89 -2.86 -8.55 1.56
C ILE A 89 -3.62 -7.78 2.65
N VAL A 90 -2.90 -7.13 3.57
CA VAL A 90 -3.52 -6.33 4.63
C VAL A 90 -4.32 -5.16 4.03
N GLY A 91 -3.83 -4.49 2.99
CA GLY A 91 -4.56 -3.42 2.29
C GLY A 91 -5.81 -3.84 1.54
N SER A 92 -5.94 -5.13 1.28
CA SER A 92 -7.16 -5.71 0.71
C SER A 92 -8.26 -5.90 1.77
N THR A 93 -7.89 -5.93 3.05
CA THR A 93 -8.77 -6.29 4.18
C THR A 93 -8.87 -5.21 5.26
N HIS A 94 -7.96 -4.25 5.29
CA HIS A 94 -7.87 -3.18 6.28
C HIS A 94 -7.34 -1.86 5.70
N ASP A 95 -7.75 -0.77 6.33
CA ASP A 95 -7.33 0.59 6.02
C ASP A 95 -5.87 0.83 6.45
N LEU A 96 -4.93 0.46 5.58
CA LEU A 96 -3.48 0.58 5.83
C LEU A 96 -3.05 1.99 6.25
N LEU A 97 -3.71 3.03 5.73
CA LEU A 97 -3.36 4.43 6.00
C LEU A 97 -3.73 4.89 7.42
N TYR A 98 -4.63 4.19 8.10
CA TYR A 98 -5.11 4.58 9.43
C TYR A 98 -4.54 3.72 10.56
N HIS A 99 -3.73 2.70 10.25
CA HIS A 99 -3.10 1.83 11.24
C HIS A 99 -1.59 2.09 11.37
N ASN A 100 -1.19 2.87 12.38
CA ASN A 100 0.20 3.31 12.61
C ASN A 100 1.23 2.18 12.55
N ALA A 101 0.91 1.00 13.09
CA ALA A 101 1.82 -0.16 13.09
C ALA A 101 2.23 -0.61 11.68
N VAL A 102 1.33 -0.48 10.70
CA VAL A 102 1.55 -0.87 9.31
C VAL A 102 2.40 0.18 8.60
N ALA A 103 2.11 1.47 8.80
CA ALA A 103 2.93 2.55 8.26
C ALA A 103 4.36 2.53 8.80
N LEU A 104 4.53 2.23 10.10
CA LEU A 104 5.84 2.02 10.73
C LEU A 104 6.56 0.79 10.20
N ALA A 105 5.87 -0.34 9.99
CA ALA A 105 6.45 -1.54 9.40
C ALA A 105 6.90 -1.30 7.94
N PHE A 106 6.13 -0.51 7.18
CA PHE A 106 6.48 -0.14 5.81
C PHE A 106 7.68 0.81 5.76
N ALA A 107 7.69 1.84 6.61
CA ALA A 107 8.82 2.76 6.74
C ALA A 107 10.09 2.04 7.22
N ALA A 108 9.97 1.09 8.16
CA ALA A 108 11.09 0.26 8.62
C ALA A 108 11.58 -0.68 7.52
N GLY A 109 10.68 -1.25 6.71
CA GLY A 109 11.02 -2.07 5.55
C GLY A 109 11.79 -1.29 4.48
N ILE A 110 11.30 -0.11 4.13
CA ILE A 110 11.98 0.81 3.20
C ILE A 110 13.33 1.24 3.77
N GLY A 111 13.38 1.64 5.04
CA GLY A 111 14.63 2.03 5.71
C GLY A 111 15.67 0.90 5.73
N ALA A 112 15.25 -0.34 5.96
CA ALA A 112 16.13 -1.51 5.92
C ALA A 112 16.66 -1.78 4.51
N VAL A 113 15.82 -1.66 3.47
CA VAL A 113 16.26 -1.83 2.07
C VAL A 113 17.23 -0.72 1.65
N LEU A 114 16.95 0.54 2.02
CA LEU A 114 17.80 1.67 1.66
C LEU A 114 19.15 1.67 2.42
N ALA A 115 19.16 1.35 3.72
CA ALA A 115 20.38 1.26 4.52
C ALA A 115 21.34 0.14 4.07
N LEU A 116 20.84 -0.83 3.30
CA LEU A 116 21.64 -1.93 2.75
C LEU A 116 22.16 -1.64 1.34
N ILE A 117 21.60 -0.66 0.65
CA ILE A 117 22.10 -0.15 -0.64
C ILE A 117 23.23 0.87 -0.42
N ASP A 118 23.23 1.59 0.70
CA ASP A 118 24.17 2.69 0.98
C ASP A 118 25.50 2.27 1.65
N ARG A 119 25.94 1.01 1.51
CA ARG A 119 27.25 0.62 2.06
C ARG A 119 28.38 1.11 1.14
N PRO A 120 29.37 1.86 1.67
CA PRO A 120 30.47 2.37 0.87
C PRO A 120 31.30 1.21 0.33
N VAL A 121 31.71 1.31 -0.93
CA VAL A 121 32.73 0.46 -1.54
C VAL A 121 34.02 0.67 -0.75
N SER A 122 34.29 -0.18 0.23
CA SER A 122 35.63 -0.31 0.80
C SER A 122 36.51 -0.97 -0.26
N GLY A 123 37.49 -0.20 -0.75
CA GLY A 123 38.40 -0.56 -1.85
C GLY A 123 39.43 -1.63 -1.54
#